data_AF-A0AAV2E3W1-F1
#
_entry.id   AF-A0AAV2E3W1-F1
#
_cell.length_a   1.000
_cell.length_b   1.000
_cell.length_c   1.000
_cell.angle_alpha   90.00
_cell.angle_beta   90.00
_cell.angle_gamma   90.00
#
_symmetry.space_group_name_H-M   'P 1'
#
loop_
_entity.id
_entity.type
_entity.pdbx_description
1 polymer ?
#
loop_
_entity_poly.entity_id
_entity_poly.type
_entity_poly.pdbx_seq_one_letter_code
_entity_poly.pdbx_strand_id
1 'polypeptide(L)'
;MAKLLSEFPITHREEVVNFLAYEADARLQDPIYGCLSRILFLQHQLKQLHMDLEAAKKDLIKYMGPQAHHHQAIIINNTTNNSVFQQQQQNGNNMIHMHDGDSHGGGSSSPSSAEQQQRSTGL
;
A
#
# COMPACT_ATOMS: atom_id res chain seq x y z
N MET A 1 28.60 -0.24 30.95
CA MET A 1 27.92 -1.52 30.65
C MET A 1 27.13 -2.08 31.83
N ALA A 2 27.73 -2.27 33.02
CA ALA A 2 27.02 -2.83 34.18
C ALA A 2 25.76 -2.04 34.62
N LYS A 3 25.80 -0.70 34.55
CA LYS A 3 24.66 0.17 34.87
C LYS A 3 23.50 0.03 33.87
N LEU A 4 23.80 0.01 32.57
CA LEU A 4 22.82 -0.19 31.51
C LEU A 4 22.13 -1.56 31.63
N LEU A 5 22.89 -2.63 31.90
CA LEU A 5 22.31 -3.96 32.11
C LEU A 5 21.41 -4.05 33.34
N SER A 6 21.67 -3.24 34.37
CA SER A 6 20.83 -3.22 35.58
C SER A 6 19.40 -2.72 35.32
N GLU A 7 19.21 -1.94 34.25
CA GLU A 7 17.93 -1.34 33.86
C GLU A 7 17.04 -2.33 33.08
N PHE A 8 17.58 -3.46 32.62
CA PHE A 8 16.83 -4.49 31.91
C PHE A 8 16.45 -5.66 32.83
N PRO A 9 15.24 -6.26 32.64
CA PRO A 9 14.89 -7.53 33.26
C PRO A 9 15.93 -8.60 32.95
N ILE A 10 16.22 -9.46 33.93
CA ILE A 10 17.31 -10.46 33.83
C ILE A 10 17.16 -11.34 32.57
N THR A 11 15.93 -11.66 32.18
CA THR A 11 15.60 -12.44 30.97
C THR A 11 16.10 -11.83 29.66
N HIS A 12 16.25 -10.50 29.58
CA HIS A 12 16.69 -9.82 28.36
C HIS A 12 18.16 -9.39 28.42
N ARG A 13 18.83 -9.56 29.57
CA ARG A 13 20.21 -9.09 29.74
C ARG A 13 21.19 -9.80 28.83
N GLU A 14 20.98 -11.09 28.56
CA GLU A 14 21.81 -11.85 27.63
C GLU A 14 21.76 -11.25 26.21
N GLU A 15 20.56 -10.97 25.71
CA GLU A 15 20.38 -10.34 24.39
C GLU A 15 21.01 -8.96 24.35
N VAL A 16 20.80 -8.15 25.40
CA VAL A 16 21.42 -6.81 25.49
C VAL A 16 22.94 -6.91 25.51
N VAL A 17 23.53 -7.87 26.24
CA VAL A 17 24.99 -8.09 26.22
C VAL A 17 25.47 -8.45 24.81
N ASN A 18 24.74 -9.30 24.09
CA ASN A 18 25.09 -9.67 22.72
C ASN A 18 25.04 -8.46 21.77
N PHE A 19 24.02 -7.60 21.88
CA PHE A 19 23.96 -6.36 21.10
C PHE A 19 25.11 -5.41 21.43
N LEU A 20 25.43 -5.23 22.71
CA LEU A 20 26.54 -4.37 23.15
C LEU A 20 27.91 -4.91 22.71
N ALA A 21 28.10 -6.23 22.76
CA ALA A 21 29.31 -6.88 22.28
C ALA A 21 29.48 -6.69 20.78
N TYR A 22 28.40 -6.87 20.00
CA TYR A 22 28.40 -6.58 18.57
C TYR A 22 28.71 -5.11 18.27
N GLU A 23 28.12 -4.16 18.99
CA GLU A 23 28.42 -2.74 18.80
C GLU A 23 29.89 -2.41 19.12
N ALA A 24 30.42 -2.97 20.20
CA ALA A 24 31.81 -2.79 20.59
C ALA A 24 32.77 -3.36 19.54
N ASP A 25 32.52 -4.56 19.05
CA ASP A 25 33.32 -5.19 17.99
C ASP A 25 33.28 -4.37 16.69
N ALA A 26 32.10 -3.88 16.31
CA ALA A 26 31.96 -3.02 15.15
C ALA A 26 32.77 -1.71 15.29
N ARG A 27 32.81 -1.09 16.49
CA ARG A 27 33.65 0.08 16.76
C ARG A 27 35.15 -0.25 16.79
N LEU A 28 35.55 -1.48 17.11
CA LEU A 28 36.95 -1.89 17.00
C LEU A 28 37.38 -1.99 15.53
N GLN A 29 36.49 -2.50 14.67
CA GLN A 29 36.76 -2.63 13.23
C GLN A 29 36.65 -1.29 12.48
N ASP A 30 35.69 -0.44 12.86
CA ASP A 30 35.49 0.90 12.30
C ASP A 30 35.35 1.92 13.46
N PRO A 31 36.45 2.56 13.91
CA PRO A 31 36.43 3.42 15.08
C PRO A 31 35.66 4.72 14.89
N ILE A 32 35.34 5.11 13.65
CA ILE A 32 34.62 6.35 13.36
C ILE A 32 33.12 6.08 13.20
N TYR A 33 32.74 5.03 12.47
CA TYR A 33 31.33 4.78 12.14
C TYR A 33 30.78 3.48 12.75
N GLY A 34 31.62 2.53 13.15
CA GLY A 34 31.19 1.29 13.80
C GLY A 34 30.07 0.55 13.04
N CYS A 35 29.00 0.19 13.75
CA CYS A 35 27.84 -0.48 13.16
C CYS A 35 27.06 0.39 12.16
N LEU A 36 27.19 1.72 12.24
CA LEU A 36 26.55 2.65 11.30
C LEU A 36 27.14 2.51 9.90
N SER A 37 28.43 2.16 9.79
CA SER A 37 29.10 1.87 8.51
C SER A 37 28.34 0.82 7.70
N ARG A 38 27.91 -0.26 8.37
CA ARG A 38 27.11 -1.34 7.76
C ARG A 38 25.72 -0.87 7.35
N ILE A 39 25.07 -0.04 8.18
CA ILE A 39 23.75 0.53 7.87
C ILE A 39 23.83 1.42 6.64
N LEU A 40 24.81 2.32 6.58
CA LEU A 40 25.01 3.24 5.45
C LEU A 40 25.34 2.48 4.17
N PHE A 41 26.16 1.43 4.26
CA PHE A 41 26.46 0.55 3.13
C PHE A 41 25.20 -0.12 2.58
N LEU A 42 24.32 -0.63 3.44
CA LEU A 42 23.06 -1.24 3.02
C LEU A 42 22.11 -0.20 2.41
N GLN A 43 22.01 1.00 2.98
CA GLN A 43 21.22 2.09 2.41
C GLN A 43 21.72 2.49 1.02
N HIS A 44 23.03 2.56 0.83
CA HIS A 44 23.62 2.82 -0.48
C HIS A 44 23.27 1.72 -1.49
N GLN A 45 23.45 0.45 -1.11
CA GLN A 45 23.10 -0.68 -1.99
C GLN A 45 21.62 -0.68 -2.37
N LEU A 46 20.72 -0.44 -1.41
CA LEU A 46 19.29 -0.34 -1.69
C LEU A 46 19.02 0.78 -2.70
N LYS A 47 19.65 1.94 -2.55
CA LYS A 47 19.50 3.05 -3.49
C LYS A 47 19.98 2.69 -4.90
N GLN A 48 21.13 2.03 -5.02
CA GLN A 48 21.65 1.59 -6.32
C GLN A 48 20.68 0.60 -6.99
N LEU A 49 20.22 -0.40 -6.23
CA LEU A 49 19.28 -1.38 -6.75
C LEU A 49 17.95 -0.74 -7.21
N HIS A 50 17.45 0.24 -6.46
CA HIS A 50 16.28 1.02 -6.86
C HIS A 50 16.53 1.79 -8.17
N MET A 51 17.70 2.40 -8.34
CA MET A 51 18.06 3.09 -9.58
C MET A 51 18.14 2.13 -10.77
N ASP A 52 18.80 0.99 -10.60
CA ASP A 52 18.94 -0.03 -11.65
C ASP A 52 17.58 -0.57 -12.09
N LEU A 53 16.68 -0.80 -11.14
CA LEU A 53 15.32 -1.24 -11.41
C LEU A 53 14.52 -0.20 -12.21
N GLU A 54 14.63 1.08 -11.86
CA GLU A 54 13.97 2.16 -12.62
C GLU A 54 14.58 2.32 -14.03
N ALA A 55 15.90 2.15 -14.17
CA ALA A 55 16.56 2.12 -15.47
C ALA A 55 16.05 0.96 -16.34
N ALA A 56 16.00 -0.25 -15.79
CA ALA A 56 15.49 -1.43 -16.49
C ALA A 56 14.01 -1.27 -16.89
N LYS A 57 13.17 -0.69 -16.03
CA LYS A 57 11.78 -0.36 -16.37
C LYS A 57 11.70 0.62 -17.54
N LYS A 58 12.51 1.68 -17.52
CA LYS A 58 12.56 2.68 -18.60
C LYS A 58 13.01 2.05 -19.91
N ASP A 59 14.02 1.18 -19.87
CA ASP A 59 14.49 0.45 -21.05
C ASP A 59 13.39 -0.48 -21.59
N LEU A 60 12.71 -1.22 -20.72
CA LEU A 60 11.57 -2.05 -21.12
C LEU A 60 10.48 -1.24 -21.83
N ILE A 61 10.11 -0.07 -21.29
CA ILE A 61 9.14 0.84 -21.91
C ILE A 61 9.62 1.30 -23.29
N LYS A 62 10.91 1.66 -23.42
CA LYS A 62 11.52 2.07 -24.69
C LYS A 62 11.44 0.97 -25.75
N TYR A 63 11.67 -0.30 -25.37
CA TYR A 63 11.66 -1.43 -26.30
C TYR A 63 10.25 -1.93 -26.65
N MET A 64 9.24 -1.74 -25.79
CA MET A 64 7.86 -2.15 -26.09
C MET A 64 7.11 -1.21 -27.06
N GLY A 65 7.70 -0.05 -27.41
CA GLY A 65 7.16 0.89 -28.39
C GLY A 65 5.87 1.62 -27.94
N PRO A 66 5.41 2.65 -28.67
CA PRO A 66 4.23 3.45 -28.31
C PRO A 66 2.91 2.67 -28.19
N GLN A 67 2.86 1.42 -28.68
CA GLN A 67 1.69 0.54 -28.56
C GLN A 67 1.50 -0.05 -27.14
N ALA A 68 2.55 -0.10 -26.31
CA ALA A 68 2.45 -0.58 -24.92
C ALA A 68 2.08 0.52 -23.90
N HIS A 69 2.18 1.80 -24.28
CA HIS A 69 1.77 2.92 -23.43
C HIS A 69 0.26 2.89 -23.10
N HIS A 70 -0.57 2.34 -23.98
CA HIS A 70 -2.01 2.25 -23.73
C HIS A 70 -2.36 1.20 -22.66
N HIS A 71 -1.61 0.10 -22.57
CA HIS A 71 -1.88 -0.95 -21.57
C HIS A 71 -1.38 -0.59 -20.17
N GLN A 72 -0.29 0.19 -20.03
CA GLN A 72 0.20 0.60 -18.71
C GLN A 72 -0.64 1.73 -18.09
N ALA A 73 -1.25 2.58 -18.92
CA ALA A 73 -2.25 3.56 -18.46
C ALA A 73 -3.51 2.88 -17.89
N ILE A 74 -3.84 1.66 -18.34
CA ILE A 74 -5.00 0.90 -17.84
C ILE A 74 -4.68 0.25 -16.48
N ILE A 75 -3.45 -0.20 -16.23
CA ILE A 75 -3.09 -0.86 -14.96
C ILE A 75 -2.95 0.15 -13.81
N ILE A 76 -2.45 1.36 -14.06
CA ILE A 76 -2.29 2.39 -13.01
C ILE A 76 -3.66 3.03 -12.63
N ASN A 77 -4.56 3.25 -13.60
CA ASN A 77 -5.87 3.86 -13.33
C ASN A 77 -6.84 2.93 -12.58
N ASN A 78 -6.79 1.61 -12.77
CA ASN A 78 -7.71 0.69 -12.11
C ASN A 78 -7.43 0.48 -10.61
N THR A 79 -6.20 0.74 -10.14
CA THR A 79 -5.87 0.58 -8.71
C THR A 79 -6.41 1.74 -7.86
N THR A 80 -6.36 2.97 -8.38
CA THR A 80 -6.81 4.17 -7.64
C THR A 80 -8.33 4.36 -7.70
N ASN A 81 -8.98 3.99 -8.80
CA ASN A 81 -10.45 4.14 -8.92
C ASN A 81 -11.23 3.14 -8.07
N ASN A 82 -10.68 1.96 -7.80
CA ASN A 82 -11.36 0.95 -6.99
C ASN A 82 -11.34 1.26 -5.49
N SER A 83 -10.31 1.95 -4.98
CA SER A 83 -10.27 2.40 -3.57
C SER A 83 -11.24 3.56 -3.29
N VAL A 84 -11.42 4.49 -4.23
CA VAL A 84 -12.30 5.65 -4.04
C VAL A 84 -13.78 5.29 -4.20
N PHE A 85 -14.13 4.41 -5.16
CA PHE A 85 -15.52 4.00 -5.36
C PHE A 85 -16.02 2.98 -4.32
N GLN A 86 -15.12 2.21 -3.70
CA GLN A 86 -15.47 1.25 -2.64
C GLN A 86 -15.66 1.92 -1.26
N GLN A 87 -14.98 3.06 -0.99
CA GLN A 87 -15.15 3.78 0.27
C GLN A 87 -16.46 4.59 0.35
N GLN A 88 -17.03 5.00 -0.78
CA GLN A 88 -18.32 5.73 -0.78
C GLN A 88 -19.55 4.81 -0.68
N GLN A 89 -19.45 3.52 -1.04
CA GLN A 89 -20.57 2.56 -0.88
C GLN A 89 -20.58 1.81 0.46
N GLN A 90 -19.44 1.61 1.12
CA GLN A 90 -19.43 0.94 2.44
C GLN A 90 -20.00 1.82 3.57
N ASN A 91 -20.02 3.14 3.41
CA ASN A 91 -20.51 4.04 4.45
C ASN A 91 -22.05 4.13 4.53
N GLY A 92 -22.78 3.48 3.61
CA GLY A 92 -24.25 3.43 3.61
C GLY A 92 -24.86 2.09 4.03
N ASN A 93 -24.06 1.02 4.12
CA ASN A 93 -24.58 -0.36 4.26
C ASN A 93 -24.60 -0.90 5.69
N ASN A 94 -24.28 -0.09 6.71
CA ASN A 94 -24.17 -0.58 8.09
C ASN A 94 -25.33 -0.20 9.02
N MET A 95 -26.56 -0.01 8.52
CA MET A 95 -27.70 0.18 9.42
C MET A 95 -29.05 -0.37 8.94
N ILE A 96 -29.07 -1.50 8.23
CA ILE A 96 -30.32 -2.23 7.96
C ILE A 96 -30.13 -3.70 8.36
N HIS A 97 -30.04 -3.92 9.67
CA HIS A 97 -30.33 -5.22 10.25
C HIS A 97 -31.13 -5.04 11.55
N MET A 98 -32.43 -4.84 11.40
CA MET A 98 -33.41 -5.40 12.32
C MET A 98 -34.72 -5.58 11.55
N HIS A 99 -35.00 -6.83 11.24
CA HIS A 99 -36.30 -7.30 10.80
C HIS A 99 -37.02 -7.71 12.07
N ASP A 100 -38.09 -7.02 12.43
CA ASP A 100 -39.29 -7.66 12.97
C ASP A 100 -40.47 -6.72 12.74
N GLY A 101 -41.53 -7.29 12.18
CA GLY A 101 -42.67 -6.56 11.63
C GLY A 101 -43.51 -5.87 12.70
N ASP A 102 -44.09 -4.74 12.33
CA ASP A 102 -45.54 -4.61 12.29
C ASP A 102 -45.96 -3.26 11.67
N SER A 103 -47.14 -3.30 11.07
CA SER A 103 -48.06 -2.17 10.94
C SER A 103 -47.94 -1.20 9.74
N HIS A 104 -48.90 -1.39 8.84
CA HIS A 104 -49.78 -0.37 8.27
C HIS A 104 -49.19 0.72 7.34
N GLY A 105 -49.52 0.57 6.05
CA GLY A 105 -50.63 1.34 5.49
C GLY A 105 -50.29 2.47 4.50
N GLY A 106 -50.90 2.39 3.31
CA GLY A 106 -51.12 3.49 2.37
C GLY A 106 -49.95 3.73 1.40
N GLY A 107 -50.09 3.71 0.09
CA GLY A 107 -51.24 3.98 -0.76
C GLY A 107 -50.97 5.22 -1.62
N SER A 108 -51.17 5.10 -2.94
CA SER A 108 -51.16 6.16 -3.99
C SER A 108 -49.76 6.69 -4.43
N SER A 109 -49.44 6.92 -5.71
CA SER A 109 -50.22 7.05 -6.95
C SER A 109 -49.29 6.93 -8.18
N SER A 110 -49.72 6.22 -9.23
CA SER A 110 -49.19 6.19 -10.61
C SER A 110 -49.36 7.58 -11.31
N PRO A 111 -48.83 7.92 -12.53
CA PRO A 111 -48.79 7.04 -13.74
C PRO A 111 -47.68 7.26 -14.82
N SER A 112 -47.72 6.33 -15.80
CA SER A 112 -47.47 6.46 -17.26
C SER A 112 -46.03 6.67 -17.75
N SER A 113 -45.39 5.67 -18.35
CA SER A 113 -45.53 5.19 -19.75
C SER A 113 -45.17 6.22 -20.82
N ALA A 114 -44.18 5.78 -21.62
CA ALA A 114 -43.99 6.04 -23.05
C ALA A 114 -43.52 7.46 -23.42
N GLU A 115 -42.30 7.56 -23.95
CA GLU A 115 -42.06 7.81 -25.38
C GLU A 115 -40.62 8.29 -25.64
N GLN A 116 -40.05 7.79 -26.75
CA GLN A 116 -38.98 8.42 -27.54
C GLN A 116 -37.60 8.50 -26.86
N GLN A 117 -36.56 7.77 -27.28
CA GLN A 117 -35.99 7.88 -28.62
C GLN A 117 -34.85 6.85 -28.82
N GLN A 118 -35.15 5.56 -29.08
CA GLN A 118 -34.12 4.61 -29.57
C GLN A 118 -34.72 3.55 -30.51
N ARG A 119 -34.87 3.90 -31.80
CA ARG A 119 -34.87 3.02 -33.00
C ARG A 119 -34.67 3.97 -34.18
N SER A 120 -33.89 3.76 -35.22
CA SER A 120 -32.94 2.73 -35.64
C SER A 120 -32.36 3.29 -36.96
N THR A 121 -31.06 3.12 -37.19
CA THR A 121 -30.40 2.80 -38.48
C THR A 121 -30.75 3.56 -39.78
N GLY A 122 -29.70 3.97 -40.47
CA GLY A 122 -29.74 4.53 -41.83
C GLY A 122 -30.47 3.66 -42.85
N LEU A 123 -31.29 4.32 -43.66
CA LEU A 123 -31.06 4.65 -45.07
C LEU A 123 -32.14 5.65 -45.50
#